data_AF-A0A8S1HTE3-F1
#
_entry.id   AF-A0A8S1HTE3-F1
#
_cell.length_a   1.000
_cell.length_b   1.000
_cell.length_c   1.000
_cell.angle_alpha   90.00
_cell.angle_beta   90.00
_cell.angle_gamma   90.00
#
_symmetry.space_group_name_H-M   'P 1'
#
loop_
_entity.id
_entity.type
_entity.pdbx_description
1 polymer ?
#
loop_
_entity_poly.entity_id
_entity_poly.type
_entity_poly.pdbx_seq_one_letter_code
_entity_poly.pdbx_strand_id
1 'polypeptide(L)'
;MSLHQGLLVCALFALAAVEARHGAHGAKFPPFLANVSDAARRDFFTISRNPNLTISQEETQLSAWASTNGVVDTYNQFIANVTARQTQLSQNVSAVIGNLAAAKQAVDAVMNNKEQTRAQQRATIEELRTRFPQEIPTLFFIGKVLDGPKSHENHGPRGGPGGHGGHGRPEGRPDGPRGGHGRNY
;
A
#
# COMPACT_ATOMS: atom_id res chain seq x y z
N MET A 1 -6.70 -37.06 -5.80
CA MET A 1 -5.68 -36.04 -6.14
C MET A 1 -6.25 -34.70 -5.72
N SER A 2 -5.89 -34.21 -4.53
CA SER A 2 -6.57 -33.10 -3.85
C SER A 2 -5.80 -31.79 -4.03
N LEU A 3 -6.52 -30.74 -4.43
CA LEU A 3 -6.09 -29.38 -4.84
C LEU A 3 -5.38 -28.53 -3.74
N HIS A 4 -4.67 -29.13 -2.79
CA HIS A 4 -4.11 -28.41 -1.64
C HIS A 4 -2.68 -27.88 -1.83
N GLN A 5 -1.98 -28.22 -2.92
CA GLN A 5 -0.52 -28.05 -3.00
C GLN A 5 -0.01 -26.75 -3.65
N GLY A 6 -0.89 -25.81 -3.98
CA GLY A 6 -0.51 -24.53 -4.61
C GLY A 6 -0.62 -23.30 -3.70
N LEU A 7 -1.23 -23.45 -2.53
CA LEU A 7 -1.81 -22.32 -1.78
C LEU A 7 -0.93 -21.79 -0.64
N LEU A 8 0.10 -22.53 -0.23
CA LEU A 8 0.91 -22.20 0.95
C LEU A 8 1.97 -21.11 0.69
N VAL A 9 2.49 -21.00 -0.54
CA VAL A 9 3.55 -20.03 -0.90
C VAL A 9 3.08 -18.59 -0.77
N CYS A 10 1.91 -18.23 -1.31
CA CYS A 10 1.44 -16.84 -1.25
C CYS A 10 1.26 -16.35 0.19
N ALA A 11 0.91 -17.25 1.11
CA ALA A 11 0.54 -16.86 2.45
C ALA A 11 1.74 -16.78 3.41
N LEU A 12 2.81 -17.55 3.16
CA LEU A 12 4.13 -17.37 3.80
C LEU A 12 4.86 -16.12 3.27
N PHE A 13 4.82 -15.86 1.96
CA PHE A 13 5.37 -14.63 1.38
C PHE A 13 4.59 -13.38 1.82
N ALA A 14 3.26 -13.45 1.93
CA ALA A 14 2.44 -12.32 2.38
C ALA A 14 2.66 -11.95 3.86
N LEU A 15 3.00 -12.91 4.73
CA LEU A 15 3.36 -12.60 6.11
C LEU A 15 4.68 -11.82 6.20
N ALA A 16 5.64 -12.10 5.31
CA ALA A 16 6.88 -11.34 5.22
C ALA A 16 6.70 -9.96 4.56
N ALA A 17 5.76 -9.83 3.61
CA ALA A 17 5.58 -8.60 2.83
C ALA A 17 4.70 -7.53 3.51
N VAL A 18 3.85 -7.91 4.48
CA VAL A 18 3.03 -6.96 5.25
C VAL A 18 3.85 -6.20 6.30
N GLU A 19 5.02 -6.70 6.70
CA GLU A 19 5.89 -6.06 7.71
C GLU A 19 6.97 -5.14 7.12
N ALA A 20 7.16 -5.13 5.79
CA ALA A 20 8.23 -4.35 5.15
C ALA A 20 7.86 -2.88 4.89
N ARG A 21 6.73 -2.38 5.42
CA ARG A 21 6.23 -1.04 5.11
C ARG A 21 6.15 -0.09 6.30
N HIS A 22 6.79 -0.36 7.43
CA HIS A 22 7.01 0.67 8.45
C HIS A 22 8.33 0.40 9.17
N GLY A 23 9.18 1.43 9.26
CA GLY A 23 10.52 1.34 9.81
C GLY A 23 10.56 0.84 11.25
N ALA A 24 11.67 0.15 11.56
CA ALA A 24 12.24 -0.02 12.89
C ALA A 24 11.25 -0.28 14.04
N HIS A 25 10.87 -1.55 14.27
CA HIS A 25 10.78 -2.21 15.59
C HIS A 25 10.25 -3.64 15.41
N GLY A 26 11.16 -4.62 15.42
CA GLY A 26 10.90 -6.07 15.58
C GLY A 26 10.01 -6.73 14.53
N ALA A 27 10.59 -7.49 13.59
CA ALA A 27 9.83 -8.45 12.79
C ALA A 27 9.06 -9.37 13.74
N LYS A 28 7.72 -9.33 13.71
CA LYS A 28 6.89 -10.20 14.55
C LYS A 28 6.78 -11.52 13.82
N PHE A 29 7.73 -12.41 14.09
CA PHE A 29 7.69 -13.76 13.54
C PHE A 29 6.42 -14.51 14.01
N PRO A 30 5.91 -15.45 13.20
CA PRO A 30 4.84 -16.35 13.60
C PRO A 30 5.01 -16.89 15.03
N PRO A 31 3.94 -17.00 15.85
CA PRO A 31 4.05 -17.40 17.24
C PRO A 31 4.79 -18.74 17.48
N PHE A 32 4.68 -19.69 16.55
CA PHE A 32 5.38 -20.99 16.65
C PHE A 32 6.92 -20.86 16.57
N LEU A 33 7.45 -19.74 16.05
CA LEU A 33 8.88 -19.44 16.02
C LEU A 33 9.40 -18.79 17.31
N ALA A 34 8.52 -18.39 18.23
CA ALA A 34 8.92 -17.77 19.50
C ALA A 34 9.65 -18.76 20.42
N ASN A 35 9.27 -20.04 20.37
CA ASN A 35 9.75 -21.08 21.30
C ASN A 35 10.87 -21.95 20.72
N VAL A 36 11.45 -21.58 19.57
CA VAL A 36 12.56 -22.31 18.95
C VAL A 36 13.87 -21.52 19.03
N SER A 37 15.00 -22.22 18.89
CA SER A 37 16.33 -21.61 18.90
C SER A 37 16.51 -20.63 17.73
N ASP A 38 17.43 -19.67 17.87
CA ASP A 38 17.75 -18.74 16.76
C ASP A 38 18.22 -19.48 15.50
N ALA A 39 18.93 -20.60 15.67
CA ALA A 39 19.33 -21.47 14.56
C ALA A 39 18.11 -22.07 13.86
N ALA A 40 17.17 -22.63 14.63
CA ALA A 40 15.93 -23.17 14.08
C ALA A 40 15.09 -22.12 13.34
N ARG A 41 15.04 -20.87 13.82
CA ARG A 41 14.38 -19.78 13.09
C ARG A 41 15.07 -19.47 11.77
N ARG A 42 16.41 -19.46 11.73
CA ARG A 42 17.17 -19.27 10.48
C ARG A 42 16.91 -20.40 9.48
N ASP A 43 16.81 -21.64 9.96
CA ASP A 43 16.53 -22.81 9.11
C ASP A 43 15.13 -22.71 8.51
N PHE A 44 14.13 -22.32 9.30
CA PHE A 44 12.78 -22.07 8.82
C PHE A 44 12.77 -21.07 7.64
N PHE A 45 13.42 -19.91 7.80
CA PHE A 45 13.47 -18.91 6.72
C PHE A 45 14.32 -19.35 5.53
N THR A 46 15.37 -20.14 5.74
CA THR A 46 16.16 -20.73 4.67
C THR A 46 15.31 -21.65 3.80
N ILE A 47 14.50 -22.51 4.42
CA ILE A 47 13.59 -23.41 3.72
C ILE A 47 12.50 -22.58 3.02
N SER A 48 11.80 -21.71 3.75
CA SER A 48 10.61 -21.02 3.24
C SER A 48 10.89 -19.98 2.15
N ARG A 49 12.12 -19.46 2.08
CA ARG A 49 12.53 -18.50 1.05
C ARG A 49 13.32 -19.14 -0.08
N ASN A 50 13.45 -20.46 -0.11
CA ASN A 50 14.24 -21.14 -1.12
C ASN A 50 13.51 -21.13 -2.47
N PRO A 51 14.00 -20.38 -3.48
CA PRO A 51 13.34 -20.28 -4.78
C PRO A 51 13.46 -21.56 -5.61
N ASN A 52 14.32 -22.51 -5.20
CA ASN A 52 14.59 -23.74 -5.93
C ASN A 52 13.76 -24.93 -5.43
N LEU A 53 13.00 -24.78 -4.33
CA LEU A 53 12.10 -25.84 -3.87
C LEU A 53 10.76 -25.73 -4.59
N THR A 54 10.22 -26.88 -4.97
CA THR A 54 8.79 -26.97 -5.25
C THR A 54 8.01 -26.75 -3.96
N ILE A 55 6.75 -26.36 -4.09
CA ILE A 55 5.85 -26.14 -2.94
C ILE A 55 5.76 -27.40 -2.07
N SER A 56 5.60 -28.57 -2.71
CA SER A 56 5.56 -29.86 -2.02
C SER A 56 6.87 -30.20 -1.28
N GLN A 57 8.02 -29.79 -1.83
CA GLN A 57 9.32 -29.96 -1.18
C GLN A 57 9.46 -29.01 0.02
N GLU A 58 9.05 -27.76 -0.11
CA GLU A 58 9.01 -26.79 0.99
C GLU A 58 8.13 -27.31 2.13
N GLU A 59 6.90 -27.75 1.84
CA GLU A 59 5.96 -28.33 2.82
C GLU A 59 6.57 -29.52 3.56
N THR A 60 7.20 -30.43 2.80
CA THR A 60 7.84 -31.62 3.38
C THR A 60 8.99 -31.23 4.31
N GLN A 61 9.83 -30.28 3.89
CA GLN A 61 10.97 -29.82 4.70
C GLN A 61 10.52 -29.03 5.93
N LEU A 62 9.50 -28.18 5.83
CA LEU A 62 8.98 -27.43 6.96
C LEU A 62 8.26 -28.33 7.97
N SER A 63 7.56 -29.38 7.51
CA SER A 63 6.98 -30.40 8.38
C SER A 63 8.07 -31.17 9.15
N ALA A 64 9.13 -31.60 8.46
CA ALA A 64 10.28 -32.25 9.09
C ALA A 64 11.00 -31.30 10.08
N TRP A 65 11.15 -30.03 9.72
CA TRP A 65 11.68 -28.98 10.60
C TRP A 65 10.82 -28.82 11.86
N ALA A 66 9.49 -28.79 11.73
CA ALA A 66 8.58 -28.64 12.86
C ALA A 66 8.66 -29.84 13.82
N SER A 67 8.80 -31.05 13.28
CA SER A 67 9.03 -32.27 14.04
C SER A 67 10.36 -32.24 14.79
N THR A 68 11.43 -31.80 14.11
CA THR A 68 12.78 -31.72 14.69
C THR A 68 12.86 -30.73 15.85
N ASN A 69 12.07 -29.65 15.78
CA ASN A 69 12.05 -28.58 16.76
C ASN A 69 10.92 -28.71 17.81
N GLY A 70 10.14 -29.79 17.78
CA GLY A 70 9.08 -30.05 18.76
C GLY A 70 7.92 -29.05 18.71
N VAL A 71 7.64 -28.44 17.55
CA VAL A 71 6.61 -27.40 17.38
C VAL A 71 5.47 -27.81 16.44
N VAL A 72 5.35 -29.12 16.16
CA VAL A 72 4.38 -29.71 15.20
C VAL A 72 2.97 -29.15 15.38
N ASP A 73 2.44 -29.14 16.60
CA ASP A 73 1.06 -28.71 16.85
C ASP A 73 0.86 -27.23 16.52
N THR A 74 1.75 -26.36 17.00
CA THR A 74 1.70 -24.92 16.74
C THR A 74 1.97 -24.57 15.29
N TYR A 75 2.81 -25.34 14.61
CA TYR A 75 3.06 -25.22 13.18
C TYR A 75 1.81 -25.62 12.38
N ASN A 76 1.18 -26.76 12.69
CA ASN A 76 -0.04 -27.21 12.03
C ASN A 76 -1.20 -26.22 12.22
N GLN A 77 -1.35 -25.64 13.42
CA GLN A 77 -2.34 -24.58 13.67
C GLN A 77 -2.08 -23.34 12.81
N PHE A 78 -0.82 -22.93 12.70
CA PHE A 78 -0.43 -21.82 11.85
C PHE A 78 -0.79 -22.11 10.38
N ILE A 79 -0.43 -23.28 9.87
CA ILE A 79 -0.75 -23.70 8.49
C ILE A 79 -2.26 -23.73 8.23
N ALA A 80 -3.05 -24.25 9.17
CA ALA A 80 -4.50 -24.27 9.06
C ALA A 80 -5.11 -22.85 9.00
N ASN A 81 -4.65 -21.94 9.86
CA ASN A 81 -5.11 -20.54 9.87
C ASN A 81 -4.75 -19.83 8.56
N VAL A 82 -3.50 -19.96 8.13
CA VAL A 82 -2.98 -19.39 6.88
C VAL A 82 -3.77 -19.89 5.68
N THR A 83 -4.08 -21.19 5.64
CA THR A 83 -4.89 -21.81 4.58
C THR A 83 -6.31 -21.26 4.58
N ALA A 84 -6.96 -21.20 5.75
CA ALA A 84 -8.33 -20.66 5.87
C ALA A 84 -8.40 -19.19 5.45
N ARG A 85 -7.43 -18.37 5.88
CA ARG A 85 -7.34 -16.95 5.50
C ARG A 85 -7.16 -16.80 4.00
N GLN A 86 -6.34 -17.63 3.36
CA GLN A 86 -6.12 -17.57 1.92
C GLN A 86 -7.37 -17.99 1.14
N THR A 87 -8.08 -19.04 1.58
CA THR A 87 -9.37 -19.44 1.00
C THR A 87 -10.39 -18.30 1.11
N GLN A 88 -10.51 -17.68 2.29
CA GLN A 88 -11.40 -16.55 2.51
C GLN A 88 -11.01 -15.35 1.63
N LEU A 89 -9.72 -15.03 1.54
CA LEU A 89 -9.23 -13.95 0.68
C LEU A 89 -9.55 -14.22 -0.78
N SER A 90 -9.33 -15.45 -1.27
CA SER A 90 -9.65 -15.83 -2.65
C SER A 90 -11.15 -15.66 -2.93
N GLN A 91 -12.02 -16.09 -2.02
CA GLN A 91 -13.47 -15.92 -2.15
C GLN A 91 -13.85 -14.43 -2.17
N ASN A 92 -13.28 -13.62 -1.28
CA ASN A 92 -13.52 -12.19 -1.23
C ASN A 92 -13.07 -11.49 -2.53
N VAL A 93 -11.89 -11.84 -3.06
CA VAL A 93 -11.40 -11.29 -4.33
C VAL A 93 -12.32 -11.65 -5.48
N SER A 94 -12.76 -12.92 -5.56
CA SER A 94 -13.73 -13.34 -6.58
C SER A 94 -15.04 -12.57 -6.49
N ALA A 95 -15.56 -12.33 -5.27
CA ALA A 95 -16.77 -11.55 -5.06
C ALA A 95 -16.62 -10.09 -5.54
N VAL A 96 -15.50 -9.44 -5.21
CA VAL A 96 -15.20 -8.07 -5.66
C VAL A 96 -15.11 -7.99 -7.18
N ILE A 97 -14.41 -8.94 -7.82
CA ILE A 97 -14.31 -9.00 -9.29
C ILE A 97 -15.70 -9.17 -9.91
N GLY A 98 -16.54 -10.05 -9.35
CA GLY A 98 -17.90 -10.29 -9.83
C GLY A 98 -18.79 -9.04 -9.77
N ASN A 99 -18.60 -8.18 -8.77
CA ASN A 99 -19.36 -6.96 -8.58
C ASN A 99 -18.78 -5.73 -9.31
N LEU A 100 -17.52 -5.81 -9.76
CA LEU A 100 -16.77 -4.66 -10.26
C LEU A 100 -17.43 -4.00 -11.47
N ALA A 101 -18.02 -4.79 -12.36
CA ALA A 101 -18.73 -4.27 -13.55
C ALA A 101 -19.96 -3.44 -13.16
N ALA A 102 -20.77 -3.91 -12.20
CA ALA A 102 -21.93 -3.19 -11.72
C ALA A 102 -21.53 -1.90 -10.98
N ALA A 103 -20.49 -1.98 -10.13
CA ALA A 103 -19.94 -0.81 -9.46
C ALA A 103 -19.44 0.25 -10.48
N LYS A 104 -18.77 -0.20 -11.55
CA LYS A 104 -18.29 0.69 -12.62
C LYS A 104 -19.45 1.39 -13.32
N GLN A 105 -20.51 0.66 -13.68
CA GLN A 105 -21.70 1.25 -14.31
C GLN A 105 -22.33 2.32 -13.41
N ALA A 106 -22.42 2.08 -12.10
CA ALA A 106 -22.94 3.07 -11.15
C ALA A 106 -22.06 4.33 -11.08
N VAL A 107 -20.73 4.17 -11.06
CA VAL A 107 -19.78 5.30 -11.08
C VAL A 107 -19.90 6.09 -12.39
N ASP A 108 -19.94 5.40 -13.54
CA ASP A 108 -20.07 6.03 -14.85
C ASP A 108 -21.37 6.85 -14.95
N ALA A 109 -22.49 6.33 -14.41
CA ALA A 109 -23.76 7.04 -14.39
C ALA A 109 -23.69 8.36 -13.61
N VAL A 110 -22.98 8.38 -12.47
CA VAL A 110 -22.76 9.61 -11.68
C VAL A 110 -21.86 10.58 -12.43
N MET A 111 -20.73 10.11 -12.97
CA MET A 111 -19.73 10.98 -13.62
C MET A 111 -20.23 11.57 -14.93
N ASN A 112 -21.08 10.84 -15.66
CA ASN A 112 -21.67 11.30 -16.92
C ASN A 112 -22.94 12.15 -16.72
N ASN A 113 -23.45 12.27 -15.49
CA ASN A 113 -24.59 13.12 -15.19
C ASN A 113 -24.18 14.61 -15.18
N LYS A 114 -24.52 15.32 -16.26
CA LYS A 114 -24.23 16.75 -16.46
C LYS A 114 -25.13 17.69 -15.66
N GLU A 115 -26.18 17.17 -15.03
CA GLU A 115 -27.11 17.96 -14.20
C GLU A 115 -26.60 18.11 -12.77
N GLN A 116 -25.61 17.32 -12.36
CA GLN A 116 -25.02 17.38 -11.03
C GLN A 116 -23.75 18.24 -10.99
N THR A 117 -23.59 18.97 -9.89
CA THR A 117 -22.32 19.60 -9.53
C THR A 117 -21.30 18.56 -9.09
N ARG A 118 -20.00 18.90 -9.16
CA ARG A 118 -18.93 18.03 -8.63
C ARG A 118 -19.08 17.68 -7.16
N ALA A 119 -19.68 18.58 -6.36
CA ALA A 119 -19.95 18.33 -4.95
C ALA A 119 -21.01 17.25 -4.77
N GLN A 120 -22.08 17.29 -5.56
CA GLN A 120 -23.14 16.27 -5.58
C GLN A 120 -22.60 14.92 -6.06
N GLN A 121 -21.83 14.90 -7.16
CA GLN A 121 -21.20 13.67 -7.64
C GLN A 121 -20.32 13.01 -6.56
N ARG A 122 -19.52 13.80 -5.82
CA ARG A 122 -18.70 13.28 -4.71
C ARG A 122 -19.57 12.67 -3.62
N ALA A 123 -20.65 13.33 -3.22
CA ALA A 123 -21.58 12.79 -2.21
C ALA A 123 -22.21 11.47 -2.67
N THR A 124 -22.67 11.39 -3.91
CA THR A 124 -23.23 10.15 -4.47
C THR A 124 -22.20 9.03 -4.55
N ILE A 125 -20.93 9.34 -4.86
CA ILE A 125 -19.86 8.33 -4.83
C ILE A 125 -19.62 7.80 -3.42
N GLU A 126 -19.68 8.64 -2.39
CA GLU A 126 -19.59 8.19 -0.99
C GLU A 126 -20.77 7.29 -0.60
N GLU A 127 -21.99 7.59 -1.07
CA GLU A 127 -23.13 6.70 -0.90
C GLU A 127 -22.91 5.36 -1.60
N LEU A 128 -22.40 5.37 -2.83
CA LEU A 128 -22.11 4.14 -3.56
C LEU A 128 -21.05 3.28 -2.84
N ARG A 129 -20.12 3.86 -2.05
CA ARG A 129 -19.16 3.09 -1.25
C ARG A 129 -19.82 2.28 -0.15
N THR A 130 -21.01 2.66 0.32
CA THR A 130 -21.76 1.83 1.28
C THR A 130 -22.28 0.55 0.63
N ARG A 131 -22.61 0.62 -0.67
CA ARG A 131 -23.13 -0.50 -1.47
C ARG A 131 -22.03 -1.33 -2.14
N PHE A 132 -20.91 -0.70 -2.47
CA PHE A 132 -19.76 -1.27 -3.17
C PHE A 132 -18.45 -0.93 -2.42
N PRO A 133 -18.29 -1.44 -1.18
CA PRO A 133 -17.23 -0.99 -0.27
C PRO A 133 -15.82 -1.32 -0.75
N GLN A 134 -15.64 -2.38 -1.54
CA GLN A 134 -14.32 -2.80 -2.02
C GLN A 134 -14.10 -2.46 -3.49
N GLU A 135 -15.17 -2.49 -4.28
CA GLU A 135 -15.14 -2.29 -5.72
C GLU A 135 -14.85 -0.82 -6.06
N ILE A 136 -15.44 0.14 -5.34
CA ILE A 136 -15.23 1.56 -5.63
C ILE A 136 -13.78 2.00 -5.35
N PRO A 137 -13.19 1.71 -4.17
CA PRO A 137 -11.77 1.97 -3.96
C PRO A 137 -10.89 1.28 -5.00
N THR A 138 -11.23 0.04 -5.38
CA THR A 138 -10.49 -0.71 -6.42
C THR A 138 -10.55 -0.02 -7.78
N LEU A 139 -11.71 0.44 -8.22
CA LEU A 139 -11.85 1.19 -9.48
C LEU A 139 -11.04 2.49 -9.47
N PHE A 140 -11.07 3.24 -8.38
CA PHE A 140 -10.25 4.46 -8.25
C PHE A 140 -8.75 4.15 -8.22
N PHE A 141 -8.35 3.05 -7.59
CA PHE A 141 -6.96 2.58 -7.62
C PHE A 141 -6.53 2.24 -9.05
N ILE A 142 -7.33 1.46 -9.79
CA ILE A 142 -7.07 1.13 -11.20
C ILE A 142 -6.95 2.41 -12.02
N GLY A 143 -7.89 3.36 -11.86
CA GLY A 143 -7.83 4.65 -12.55
C GLY A 143 -6.55 5.41 -12.27
N LYS A 144 -6.10 5.48 -10.99
CA LYS A 144 -4.84 6.14 -10.61
C LYS A 144 -3.62 5.46 -11.22
N VAL A 145 -3.61 4.13 -11.32
CA VAL A 145 -2.52 3.39 -11.95
C VAL A 145 -2.47 3.67 -13.46
N LEU A 146 -3.63 3.74 -14.11
CA LEU A 146 -3.74 3.96 -15.56
C LEU A 146 -3.52 5.42 -15.99
N ASP A 147 -3.88 6.40 -15.15
CA ASP A 147 -3.62 7.84 -15.38
C ASP A 147 -2.11 8.17 -15.27
N GLY A 148 -1.33 7.25 -14.70
CA GLY A 148 0.10 7.43 -14.44
C GLY A 148 0.37 8.46 -13.32
N PRO A 149 1.63 8.57 -12.86
CA PRO A 149 2.01 9.68 -12.01
C PRO A 149 1.82 10.97 -12.80
N LYS A 150 0.95 11.86 -12.31
CA LYS A 150 0.91 13.24 -12.81
C LYS A 150 2.30 13.80 -12.62
N SER A 151 3.01 14.05 -13.72
CA SER A 151 4.20 14.89 -13.73
C SER A 151 3.84 16.12 -12.92
N HIS A 152 4.60 16.41 -11.86
CA HIS A 152 4.62 17.77 -11.34
C HIS A 152 5.25 18.61 -12.45
N GLU A 153 4.45 19.00 -13.44
CA GLU A 153 4.82 20.09 -14.34
C GLU A 153 5.15 21.26 -13.44
N ASN A 154 6.42 21.66 -13.51
CA ASN A 154 6.96 22.84 -12.88
C ASN A 154 5.92 23.95 -12.98
N HIS A 155 5.29 24.26 -11.86
CA HIS A 155 4.60 25.52 -11.73
C HIS A 155 5.70 26.56 -11.71
N GLY A 156 6.00 27.10 -12.90
CA GLY A 156 6.86 28.26 -13.05
C GLY A 156 6.40 29.37 -12.09
N PRO A 157 7.31 30.26 -11.66
CA PRO A 157 6.98 31.26 -10.66
C PRO A 157 5.74 32.04 -11.08
N ARG A 158 4.74 32.00 -10.20
CA ARG A 158 3.44 32.65 -10.28
C ARG A 158 3.64 34.13 -10.64
N GLY A 159 3.49 34.46 -11.92
CA GLY A 159 3.51 35.84 -12.41
C GLY A 159 2.38 36.63 -11.77
N GLY A 160 2.73 37.56 -10.87
CA GLY A 160 1.81 38.52 -10.29
C GLY A 160 1.41 39.61 -11.31
N PRO A 161 0.21 40.21 -11.17
CA PRO A 161 -0.31 41.14 -12.15
C PRO A 161 0.13 42.58 -11.88
N GLY A 162 0.62 43.27 -12.92
CA GLY A 162 0.61 44.74 -13.00
C GLY A 162 1.98 45.40 -13.13
N GLY A 163 2.18 46.13 -14.23
CA GLY A 163 3.30 47.06 -14.38
C GLY A 163 3.72 47.27 -15.84
N HIS A 164 2.96 48.08 -16.58
CA HIS A 164 3.37 48.63 -17.87
C HIS A 164 4.55 49.62 -17.71
N GLY A 165 5.56 49.51 -18.58
CA GLY A 165 6.18 50.65 -19.27
C GLY A 165 7.41 51.33 -18.63
N GLY A 166 8.47 51.44 -19.44
CA GLY A 166 9.21 52.70 -19.57
C GLY A 166 10.65 52.79 -19.03
N HIS A 167 11.61 52.62 -19.94
CA HIS A 167 12.93 53.28 -20.11
C HIS A 167 13.66 54.00 -18.96
N GLY A 168 14.98 53.72 -18.84
CA GLY A 168 16.00 54.74 -18.57
C GLY A 168 16.87 54.57 -17.31
N ARG A 169 18.15 54.19 -17.49
CA ARG A 169 19.27 54.48 -16.56
C ARG A 169 19.62 56.00 -16.61
N PRO A 170 20.49 56.61 -15.76
CA PRO A 170 21.61 56.01 -15.00
C PRO A 170 21.94 56.62 -13.59
N GLU A 171 22.95 55.99 -12.95
CA GLU A 171 23.96 56.50 -11.98
C GLU A 171 23.60 57.39 -10.76
N GLY A 172 24.20 57.06 -9.61
CA GLY A 172 24.59 58.06 -8.60
C GLY A 172 24.57 57.59 -7.14
N ARG A 173 25.72 57.13 -6.62
CA ARG A 173 26.03 57.18 -5.17
C ARG A 173 26.49 58.62 -4.86
N PRO A 174 26.29 59.18 -3.64
CA PRO A 174 27.37 59.10 -2.64
C PRO A 174 26.92 59.06 -1.16
N ASP A 175 27.92 58.85 -0.31
CA ASP A 175 27.95 58.51 1.12
C ASP A 175 27.36 59.49 2.18
N GLY A 176 26.88 58.91 3.30
CA GLY A 176 26.98 59.43 4.69
C GLY A 176 25.73 60.05 5.35
N PRO A 177 25.66 60.23 6.71
CA PRO A 177 26.50 59.71 7.80
C PRO A 177 25.74 59.09 9.02
N ARG A 178 26.57 58.41 9.82
CA ARG A 178 26.52 57.91 11.22
C ARG A 178 25.71 58.73 12.26
N GLY A 179 25.12 58.02 13.23
CA GLY A 179 24.70 58.50 14.58
C GLY A 179 23.21 58.26 14.86
N GLY A 180 22.72 57.84 16.03
CA GLY A 180 23.30 57.64 17.35
C GLY A 180 22.24 57.01 18.28
N HIS A 181 22.68 56.66 19.49
CA HIS A 181 21.93 55.99 20.56
C HIS A 181 20.61 56.66 20.98
N GLY A 182 19.66 55.84 21.41
CA GLY A 182 18.54 56.26 22.27
C GLY A 182 17.78 55.06 22.82
N ARG A 183 18.07 54.68 24.07
CA ARG A 183 17.20 53.82 24.91
C ARG A 183 15.95 54.61 25.31
N ASN A 184 14.89 53.87 25.65
CA ASN A 184 13.94 54.04 26.76
C ASN A 184 12.64 53.33 26.33
N TYR A 185 12.04 52.39 27.05
CA TYR A 185 12.16 51.89 28.42
C TYR A 185 12.12 50.36 28.42
#